data_AF-A0AAW2RAG7-F1
#
_entry.id   AF-A0AAW2RAG7-F1
#
_cell.length_a   1.000
_cell.length_b   1.000
_cell.length_c   1.000
_cell.angle_alpha   90.00
_cell.angle_beta   90.00
_cell.angle_gamma   90.00
#
_symmetry.space_group_name_H-M   'P 1'
#
loop_
_entity.id
_entity.type
_entity.pdbx_description
1 polymer ?
#
loop_
_entity_poly.entity_id
_entity_poly.type
_entity_poly.pdbx_seq_one_letter_code
_entity_poly.pdbx_strand_id
1 'polypeptide(L)'
;MLVLSLHAGGVSGNVMATGQLFSKTTQALFYNYKQLPIQRMLDFDFLCGRETPSVAGIINPGSEGFQKLFFGQEEIAIPVHSTIEAACAAHPKADVFINFASFRSAAASSMSALKQPKLWPL
;
A
#
# COMPACT_ATOMS: atom_id res chain seq x y z
N MET A 1 -7.18 -8.03 -10.92
CA MET A 1 -6.29 -7.34 -9.97
C MET A 1 -5.68 -6.16 -10.72
N LEU A 2 -6.26 -4.97 -10.58
CA LEU A 2 -5.72 -3.75 -11.21
C LEU A 2 -4.96 -3.00 -10.11
N VAL A 3 -3.64 -2.90 -10.26
CA VAL A 3 -2.81 -1.99 -9.47
C VAL A 3 -2.80 -0.67 -10.25
N LEU A 4 -3.56 0.34 -9.79
CA LEU A 4 -3.42 1.70 -10.28
C LEU A 4 -2.34 2.37 -9.43
N SER A 5 -1.10 2.36 -9.92
CA SER A 5 -0.14 3.42 -9.62
C SER A 5 0.09 4.16 -10.92
N LEU A 6 -0.65 5.24 -11.15
CA LEU A 6 -0.22 6.23 -12.13
C LEU A 6 0.58 7.28 -11.36
N HIS A 7 1.87 7.40 -11.66
CA HIS A 7 2.71 8.47 -11.14
C HIS A 7 2.66 9.61 -12.18
N ALA A 8 1.97 10.70 -11.87
CA ALA A 8 2.15 11.96 -12.59
C ALA A 8 3.38 12.64 -12.00
N GLY A 9 4.42 12.85 -12.82
CA GLY A 9 5.73 13.32 -12.36
C GLY A 9 5.65 14.65 -11.59
N GLY A 10 6.06 14.62 -10.32
CA GLY A 10 6.25 15.78 -9.47
C GLY A 10 7.44 15.56 -8.53
N VAL A 11 8.44 16.45 -8.64
CA VAL A 11 9.80 16.33 -8.09
C VAL A 11 9.86 16.57 -6.58
N SER A 12 10.49 15.66 -5.81
CA SER A 12 11.67 15.93 -4.96
C SER A 12 12.07 14.72 -4.09
N GLY A 13 13.35 14.33 -4.14
CA GLY A 13 14.01 13.35 -3.24
C GLY A 13 14.07 11.91 -3.77
N ASN A 14 15.21 11.52 -4.36
CA ASN A 14 15.49 10.31 -5.17
C ASN A 14 14.83 10.32 -6.55
N VAL A 15 15.65 10.53 -7.59
CA VAL A 15 15.22 10.54 -8.99
C VAL A 15 14.80 9.12 -9.40
N MET A 16 13.52 8.80 -9.27
CA MET A 16 12.90 7.71 -10.01
C MET A 16 12.98 8.05 -11.50
N ALA A 17 13.49 7.13 -12.32
CA ALA A 17 13.55 7.34 -13.76
C ALA A 17 12.13 7.57 -14.30
N THR A 18 11.97 8.44 -15.30
CA THR A 18 10.67 8.69 -15.94
C THR A 18 10.04 7.36 -16.37
N GLY A 19 8.86 7.04 -15.84
CA GLY A 19 8.15 5.78 -16.10
C GLY A 19 8.44 4.63 -15.13
N GLN A 20 9.33 4.82 -14.16
CA GLN A 20 9.53 3.85 -13.08
C GLN A 20 8.39 3.97 -12.06
N LEU A 21 7.64 2.88 -11.86
CA LEU A 21 6.51 2.85 -10.93
C LEU A 21 6.89 2.33 -9.54
N PHE A 22 7.86 1.42 -9.46
CA PHE A 22 8.24 0.73 -8.22
C PHE A 22 9.75 0.73 -8.02
N SER A 23 10.16 0.70 -6.75
CA SER A 23 11.55 0.60 -6.31
C SER A 23 11.66 -0.31 -5.08
N LYS A 24 12.89 -0.57 -4.63
CA LYS A 24 13.15 -1.33 -3.40
C LYS A 24 12.58 -0.65 -2.14
N THR A 25 12.28 0.64 -2.19
CA THR A 25 11.74 1.42 -1.06
C THR A 25 10.26 1.74 -1.20
N THR A 26 9.61 1.31 -2.30
CA THR A 26 8.17 1.51 -2.50
C THR A 26 7.36 0.87 -1.39
N GLN A 27 6.40 1.61 -0.84
CA GLN A 27 5.46 1.12 0.15
C GLN A 27 4.02 1.30 -0.33
N ALA A 28 3.17 0.35 0.04
CA ALA A 28 1.81 0.23 -0.40
C ALA A 28 0.82 0.23 0.77
N LEU A 29 -0.35 0.81 0.52
CA LEU A 29 -1.56 0.63 1.33
C LEU A 29 -2.40 -0.48 0.70
N PHE A 30 -2.76 -1.48 1.50
CA PHE A 30 -3.51 -2.64 1.03
C PHE A 30 -4.99 -2.51 1.42
N TYR A 31 -5.86 -2.27 0.45
CA TYR A 31 -7.29 -2.07 0.69
C TYR A 31 -8.08 -3.37 0.61
N ASN A 32 -8.95 -3.60 1.60
CA ASN A 32 -9.75 -4.81 1.83
C ASN A 32 -8.90 -6.01 2.25
N TYR A 33 -8.77 -6.23 3.57
CA TYR A 33 -7.85 -7.20 4.15
C TYR A 33 -7.95 -8.61 3.53
N LYS A 34 -6.80 -9.13 3.09
CA LYS A 34 -6.59 -10.52 2.67
C LYS A 34 -5.24 -10.99 3.20
N GLN A 35 -5.24 -11.81 4.25
CA GLN A 35 -4.02 -12.29 4.91
C GLN A 35 -3.02 -12.90 3.92
N LEU A 36 -3.46 -13.84 3.08
CA LEU A 36 -2.57 -14.61 2.22
C LEU A 36 -1.87 -13.75 1.13
N PRO A 37 -2.57 -12.88 0.37
CA PRO A 37 -1.90 -11.92 -0.52
C PRO A 37 -0.89 -11.03 0.18
N ILE A 38 -1.20 -10.50 1.37
CA ILE A 38 -0.30 -9.64 2.11
C ILE A 38 0.94 -10.42 2.56
N GLN A 39 0.75 -11.61 3.15
CA GLN A 39 1.86 -12.45 3.57
C GLN A 39 2.79 -12.78 2.39
N ARG A 40 2.23 -13.08 1.20
CA ARG A 40 3.02 -13.34 -0.01
C ARG A 40 3.85 -12.13 -0.47
N MET A 41 3.34 -10.92 -0.28
CA MET A 41 4.14 -9.71 -0.55
C MET A 41 5.31 -9.60 0.43
N LEU A 42 5.07 -9.84 1.72
CA LEU A 42 6.10 -9.81 2.76
C LEU A 42 7.17 -10.90 2.57
N ASP A 43 6.75 -12.10 2.18
CA ASP A 43 7.66 -13.20 1.86
C ASP A 43 8.56 -12.84 0.67
N PHE A 44 7.98 -12.26 -0.39
CA PHE A 44 8.72 -11.79 -1.55
C PHE A 44 9.71 -10.68 -1.18
N ASP A 45 9.27 -9.73 -0.36
CA ASP A 45 10.11 -8.62 0.11
C ASP A 45 11.33 -9.12 0.87
N PHE A 46 11.14 -10.07 1.79
CA PHE A 46 12.21 -10.69 2.57
C PHE A 46 13.18 -11.46 1.66
N LEU A 47 12.66 -12.29 0.75
CA LEU A 47 13.48 -13.04 -0.21
C LEU A 47 14.28 -12.12 -1.15
N CYS A 48 13.74 -10.94 -1.48
CA CYS A 48 14.42 -9.92 -2.27
C CYS A 48 15.41 -9.07 -1.45
N GLY A 49 15.58 -9.35 -0.16
CA GLY A 49 16.49 -8.63 0.73
C GLY A 49 16.08 -7.19 0.99
N ARG A 50 14.77 -6.89 1.00
CA ARG A 50 14.29 -5.56 1.41
C ARG A 50 14.49 -5.39 2.92
N GLU A 51 14.84 -4.18 3.31
CA GLU A 51 14.96 -3.81 4.73
C GLU A 51 13.61 -3.41 5.34
N THR A 52 12.66 -2.97 4.50
CA THR A 52 11.34 -2.51 4.94
C THR A 52 10.23 -3.22 4.16
N PRO A 53 9.20 -3.75 4.86
CA PRO A 53 7.99 -4.29 4.26
C PRO A 53 7.39 -3.37 3.19
N SER A 54 6.99 -3.95 2.06
CA SER A 54 6.27 -3.22 1.01
C SER A 54 4.83 -2.90 1.40
N VAL A 55 4.22 -3.62 2.34
CA VAL A 55 2.89 -3.27 2.89
C VAL A 55 3.07 -2.45 4.15
N ALA A 56 2.82 -1.14 4.07
CA ALA A 56 2.93 -0.23 5.21
C ALA A 56 1.69 -0.27 6.11
N GLY A 57 0.51 -0.46 5.51
CA GLY A 57 -0.75 -0.46 6.24
C GLY A 57 -1.86 -1.17 5.47
N ILE A 58 -2.83 -1.67 6.23
CA ILE A 58 -4.03 -2.31 5.70
C ILE A 58 -5.19 -1.33 5.88
N ILE A 59 -6.02 -1.18 4.87
CA ILE A 59 -7.28 -0.44 4.98
C ILE A 59 -8.41 -1.45 4.98
N ASN A 60 -9.12 -1.56 6.10
CA ASN A 60 -10.28 -2.42 6.23
C ASN A 60 -11.48 -1.60 6.73
N PRO A 61 -12.37 -1.15 5.83
CA PRO A 61 -13.46 -0.24 6.19
C PRO A 61 -14.24 -0.69 7.43
N GLY A 62 -14.35 0.21 8.41
CA GLY A 62 -15.04 -0.07 9.68
C GLY A 62 -14.24 -0.90 10.69
N SER A 63 -12.95 -1.12 10.48
CA SER A 63 -12.05 -1.79 11.43
C SER A 63 -10.78 -0.98 11.68
N GLU A 64 -10.29 -1.03 12.91
CA GLU A 64 -9.03 -0.43 13.37
C GLU A 64 -8.22 -1.49 14.12
N GLY A 65 -6.90 -1.34 14.19
CA GLY A 65 -6.03 -2.20 15.01
C GLY A 65 -4.79 -2.67 14.26
N PHE A 66 -4.43 -3.95 14.44
CA PHE A 66 -3.22 -4.53 13.85
C PHE A 66 -3.46 -5.96 13.36
N GLN A 67 -2.77 -6.35 12.29
CA GLN A 67 -2.66 -7.75 11.87
C GLN A 67 -1.25 -8.24 12.11
N LYS A 68 -1.14 -9.42 12.75
CA LYS A 68 0.13 -10.10 12.95
C LYS A 68 0.47 -10.91 11.70
N LEU A 69 1.64 -10.66 11.14
CA LEU A 69 2.16 -11.27 9.92
C LEU A 69 3.66 -11.53 10.08
N PHE A 70 4.27 -12.25 9.16
CA PHE A 70 5.71 -12.54 9.22
C PHE A 70 6.50 -11.75 8.18
N PHE A 71 7.69 -11.28 8.56
CA PHE A 71 8.71 -10.77 7.66
C PHE A 71 9.98 -11.59 7.85
N GLY A 72 10.16 -12.60 7.00
CA GLY A 72 11.12 -13.67 7.27
C GLY A 72 10.67 -14.50 8.48
N GLN A 73 11.52 -14.58 9.51
CA GLN A 73 11.20 -15.30 10.75
C GLN A 73 10.63 -14.40 11.85
N GLU A 74 10.60 -13.08 11.62
CA GLU A 74 10.11 -12.10 12.59
C GLU A 74 8.59 -11.91 12.46
N GLU A 75 7.87 -11.97 13.57
CA GLU A 75 6.45 -11.60 13.63
C GLU A 75 6.35 -10.06 13.74
N ILE A 76 5.69 -9.44 12.78
CA ILE A 76 5.47 -8.00 12.71
C ILE A 76 3.98 -7.66 12.82
N ALA A 77 3.67 -6.47 13.36
CA ALA A 77 2.32 -5.95 13.45
C ALA A 77 2.08 -4.88 12.37
N ILE A 78 1.24 -5.20 11.37
CA ILE A 78 0.84 -4.25 10.33
C ILE A 78 -0.41 -3.48 10.79
N PRO A 79 -0.40 -2.15 10.85
CA PRO A 79 -1.56 -1.36 11.27
C PRO A 79 -2.72 -1.49 10.28
N VAL A 80 -3.93 -1.58 10.83
CA VAL A 80 -5.21 -1.59 10.12
C VAL A 80 -5.92 -0.28 10.39
N HIS A 81 -6.33 0.39 9.33
CA HIS A 81 -7.05 1.66 9.35
C HIS A 81 -8.46 1.49 8.79
N SER A 82 -9.42 2.23 9.34
CA SER A 82 -10.82 2.17 8.93
C SER A 82 -11.12 2.98 7.66
N THR A 83 -10.25 3.92 7.29
CA THR A 83 -10.43 4.79 6.11
C THR A 83 -9.14 4.93 5.30
N ILE A 84 -9.30 5.33 4.04
CA ILE A 84 -8.16 5.57 3.14
C ILE A 84 -7.38 6.81 3.61
N GLU A 85 -8.11 7.83 4.06
CA GLU A 85 -7.58 9.10 4.56
C GLU A 85 -6.68 8.87 5.79
N ALA A 86 -7.16 8.10 6.78
CA ALA A 86 -6.39 7.79 7.98
C ALA A 86 -5.10 7.02 7.64
N ALA A 87 -5.19 6.04 6.73
CA ALA A 87 -4.03 5.29 6.29
C ALA A 87 -3.00 6.17 5.55
N CYS A 88 -3.44 7.07 4.66
CA CYS A 88 -2.56 7.99 3.95
C CYS A 88 -1.87 8.98 4.91
N ALA A 89 -2.59 9.44 5.95
CA ALA A 89 -2.03 10.31 6.97
C ALA A 89 -0.98 9.59 7.84
N ALA A 90 -1.27 8.34 8.23
CA ALA A 90 -0.37 7.54 9.06
C ALA A 90 0.89 7.05 8.32
N HIS A 91 0.80 6.88 7.00
CA HIS A 91 1.85 6.28 6.17
C HIS A 91 2.31 7.23 5.05
N PRO A 92 3.00 8.33 5.38
CA PRO A 92 3.29 9.40 4.41
C PRO A 92 4.27 9.00 3.29
N LYS A 93 4.92 7.84 3.41
CA LYS A 93 5.83 7.25 2.41
C LYS A 93 5.15 6.26 1.46
N ALA A 94 3.90 5.86 1.74
CA ALA A 94 3.18 4.92 0.89
C ALA A 94 2.55 5.65 -0.30
N ASP A 95 2.98 5.28 -1.50
CA ASP A 95 2.59 5.88 -2.78
C ASP A 95 1.89 4.89 -3.72
N VAL A 96 1.71 3.64 -3.26
CA VAL A 96 1.00 2.58 -3.98
C VAL A 96 -0.29 2.21 -3.25
N PHE A 97 -1.36 2.03 -4.02
CA PHE A 97 -2.65 1.54 -3.51
C PHE A 97 -3.03 0.21 -4.16
N ILE A 98 -3.09 -0.85 -3.36
CA ILE A 98 -3.44 -2.19 -3.83
C ILE A 98 -4.90 -2.45 -3.47
N ASN A 99 -5.76 -2.47 -4.48
CA ASN A 99 -7.20 -2.56 -4.29
C ASN A 99 -7.72 -4.00 -4.42
N PHE A 100 -8.06 -4.64 -3.30
CA PHE A 100 -8.72 -5.95 -3.26
C PHE A 100 -10.25 -5.85 -3.06
N ALA A 101 -10.86 -4.69 -3.30
CA ALA A 101 -12.30 -4.53 -3.27
C ALA A 101 -13.01 -5.49 -4.24
N SER A 102 -14.25 -5.85 -3.90
CA SER A 102 -15.12 -6.60 -4.81
C SER A 102 -15.46 -5.78 -6.06
N PHE A 103 -15.95 -6.42 -7.12
CA PHE A 103 -16.43 -5.74 -8.33
C PHE A 103 -17.38 -4.57 -8.01
N ARG A 104 -18.28 -4.75 -7.04
CA ARG A 104 -19.28 -3.74 -6.64
C ARG A 104 -18.66 -2.50 -5.99
N SER A 105 -17.49 -2.62 -5.37
CA SER A 105 -16.86 -1.56 -4.57
C SER A 105 -15.52 -1.08 -5.12
N ALA A 106 -14.96 -1.72 -6.15
CA ALA A 106 -13.68 -1.38 -6.75
C ALA A 106 -13.67 0.04 -7.33
N ALA A 107 -14.70 0.44 -8.07
CA ALA A 107 -14.77 1.78 -8.66
C ALA A 107 -14.77 2.88 -7.58
N ALA A 108 -15.67 2.77 -6.59
CA ALA A 108 -15.77 3.76 -5.52
C ALA A 108 -14.48 3.86 -4.68
N SER A 109 -13.90 2.73 -4.29
CA SER A 109 -12.65 2.70 -3.52
C SER A 109 -11.45 3.27 -4.28
N SER A 110 -11.32 2.97 -5.57
CA SER A 110 -10.27 3.57 -6.42
C SER A 110 -10.47 5.07 -6.57
N MET A 111 -11.70 5.55 -6.76
CA MET A 111 -11.97 7.00 -6.85
C MET A 111 -11.67 7.72 -5.53
N SER A 112 -11.91 7.10 -4.38
CA SER A 112 -11.52 7.66 -3.08
C SER A 112 -10.00 7.69 -2.90
N ALA A 113 -9.29 6.66 -3.36
CA ALA A 113 -7.83 6.62 -3.35
C ALA A 113 -7.21 7.72 -4.24
N LEU A 114 -7.74 7.93 -5.44
CA LEU A 114 -7.29 8.97 -6.38
C LEU A 114 -7.54 10.41 -5.88
N LYS A 115 -8.40 10.61 -4.89
CA LYS A 115 -8.58 11.92 -4.24
C LYS A 115 -7.48 12.23 -3.23
N GLN A 116 -6.66 11.25 -2.87
CA GLN A 116 -5.55 11.46 -1.93
C GLN A 116 -4.33 11.97 -2.69
N PRO A 117 -3.84 13.19 -2.41
CA PRO A 117 -2.67 13.75 -3.09
C PRO A 117 -1.42 12.86 -3.00
N LYS A 118 -1.35 12.03 -1.96
CA LYS A 118 -0.26 11.06 -1.76
C LYS A 118 -0.25 9.92 -2.77
N LEU A 119 -1.41 9.48 -3.22
CA LEU A 119 -1.55 8.38 -4.20
C LEU A 119 -1.68 8.92 -5.62
N TRP A 120 -2.15 10.17 -5.76
CA TRP A 120 -2.32 10.85 -7.03
C TRP A 120 -1.97 12.34 -6.89
N PRO A 121 -0.72 12.73 -7.20
CA PRO A 121 -0.21 14.07 -6.92
C PRO A 121 -0.65 15.16 -7.93
N LEU A 122 -1.89 15.12 -8.41
CA LEU A 122 -2.46 16.16 -9.29
C LEU A 122 -3.50 17.04 -8.59
#